data_AF-A0A935N2Y7-F1
#
_entry.id   AF-A0A935N2Y7-F1
#
_cell.length_a   1.000
_cell.length_b   1.000
_cell.length_c   1.000
_cell.angle_alpha   90.00
_cell.angle_beta   90.00
_cell.angle_gamma   90.00
#
_symmetry.space_group_name_H-M   'P 1'
#
loop_
_entity.id
_entity.type
_entity.pdbx_description
1 polymer ?
#
loop_
_entity_poly.entity_id
_entity_poly.type
_entity_poly.pdbx_seq_one_letter_code
_entity_poly.pdbx_strand_id
1 'polypeptide(L)'
;MNNAELWQQFKHNQSPILKKQIILNYVNLVHYVIHHSKFAINSILDERDYFQYGIEGLNEAIDRFDPDYGTKFETYAIQRIRGKIIDELRKLQSKFKNDANESSIESFYTNVSLSRSPEDEDGYTLGEVIANDSEPASVTVEKTEMKEYLMSAIKELNERDRLLLSLYYFENLNYKEIAELMKITVSRVSQIHTRIVKDLKSKLLVLND
;
A
#
# COMPACT_ATOMS: atom_id res chain seq x y z
N MET A 1 -22.23 11.44 -24.00
CA MET A 1 -21.62 12.58 -23.29
C MET A 1 -20.13 12.35 -23.26
N ASN A 2 -19.35 13.32 -23.70
CA ASN A 2 -17.90 13.26 -23.61
C ASN A 2 -17.47 13.47 -22.13
N ASN A 3 -16.38 12.84 -21.68
CA ASN A 3 -15.90 13.02 -20.30
C ASN A 3 -15.63 14.49 -19.98
N ALA A 4 -15.13 15.27 -20.93
CA ALA A 4 -14.90 16.70 -20.75
C ALA A 4 -16.19 17.50 -20.48
N GLU A 5 -17.26 17.21 -21.22
CA GLU A 5 -18.57 17.86 -21.03
C GLU A 5 -19.19 17.49 -19.68
N LEU A 6 -18.99 16.25 -19.27
CA LEU A 6 -19.52 15.71 -18.02
C LEU A 6 -18.86 16.37 -16.79
N TRP A 7 -17.54 16.59 -16.86
CA TRP A 7 -16.80 17.34 -15.85
C TRP A 7 -17.15 18.84 -15.82
N GLN A 8 -17.34 19.46 -16.99
CA GLN A 8 -17.78 20.86 -17.08
C GLN A 8 -19.16 21.07 -16.45
N GLN A 9 -20.10 20.15 -16.70
CA GLN A 9 -21.42 20.20 -16.08
C GLN A 9 -21.37 19.92 -14.58
N PHE A 10 -20.54 18.96 -14.15
CA PHE A 10 -20.37 18.66 -12.73
C PHE A 10 -19.75 19.83 -11.93
N LYS A 11 -18.83 20.58 -12.55
CA LYS A 11 -18.24 21.80 -11.96
C LYS A 11 -19.28 22.87 -11.65
N HIS A 12 -20.26 23.05 -12.54
CA HIS A 12 -21.32 24.05 -12.38
C HIS A 12 -22.49 23.52 -11.52
N ASN A 13 -22.73 22.21 -11.54
CA ASN A 13 -23.84 21.56 -10.85
C ASN A 13 -23.36 20.21 -10.28
N GLN A 14 -23.05 20.20 -8.97
CA GLN A 14 -22.64 19.01 -8.22
C GLN A 14 -23.82 18.04 -7.99
N SER A 15 -24.56 17.73 -9.05
CA SER A 15 -25.71 16.85 -9.01
C SER A 15 -25.29 15.43 -8.61
N PRO A 16 -26.01 14.77 -7.69
CA PRO A 16 -25.76 13.37 -7.32
C PRO A 16 -25.79 12.42 -8.54
N ILE A 17 -26.59 12.73 -9.55
CA ILE A 17 -26.73 11.92 -10.77
C ILE A 17 -25.47 11.98 -11.61
N LEU A 18 -24.92 13.19 -11.82
CA LEU A 18 -23.67 13.39 -12.56
C LEU A 18 -22.49 12.75 -11.82
N LYS A 19 -22.43 12.94 -10.50
CA LYS A 19 -21.42 12.31 -9.65
C LYS A 19 -21.44 10.78 -9.78
N LYS A 20 -22.63 10.17 -9.70
CA LYS A 20 -22.80 8.72 -9.88
C LYS A 20 -22.31 8.27 -11.27
N GLN A 21 -22.58 9.05 -12.32
CA GLN A 21 -22.13 8.74 -13.66
C GLN A 21 -20.60 8.82 -13.80
N ILE A 22 -19.96 9.82 -13.18
CA ILE A 22 -18.48 9.92 -13.12
C ILE A 22 -17.90 8.71 -12.40
N ILE A 23 -18.45 8.35 -11.24
CA ILE A 23 -17.99 7.18 -10.47
C ILE A 23 -18.03 5.92 -11.34
N LEU A 24 -19.14 5.67 -12.04
CA LEU A 24 -19.27 4.49 -12.91
C LEU A 24 -18.26 4.47 -14.05
N ASN A 25 -17.94 5.63 -14.65
CA ASN A 25 -16.93 5.70 -15.72
C ASN A 25 -15.51 5.35 -15.22
N TYR A 26 -15.20 5.68 -13.96
CA TYR A 26 -13.87 5.52 -13.39
C TYR A 26 -13.75 4.36 -12.41
N VAL A 27 -14.80 3.55 -12.22
CA VAL A 27 -14.81 2.41 -11.30
C VAL A 27 -13.67 1.41 -11.57
N ASN A 28 -13.37 1.15 -12.84
CA ASN A 28 -12.30 0.23 -13.23
C ASN A 28 -10.90 0.75 -12.88
N LEU A 29 -10.75 2.07 -12.70
CA LEU A 29 -9.50 2.67 -12.23
C LEU A 29 -9.19 2.22 -10.80
N VAL A 30 -10.22 2.00 -9.97
CA VAL A 30 -10.05 1.48 -8.61
C VAL A 30 -9.50 0.06 -8.63
N HIS A 31 -10.09 -0.83 -9.44
CA HIS A 31 -9.54 -2.19 -9.64
C HIS A 31 -8.11 -2.15 -10.14
N TYR A 32 -7.81 -1.27 -11.11
CA TYR A 32 -6.43 -1.08 -11.58
C TYR A 32 -5.49 -0.71 -10.43
N VAL A 33 -5.83 0.29 -9.61
CA VAL A 33 -4.99 0.72 -8.48
C VAL A 33 -4.76 -0.41 -7.48
N ILE A 34 -5.79 -1.20 -7.16
CA ILE A 34 -5.71 -2.31 -6.19
C ILE A 34 -4.73 -3.38 -6.65
N HIS A 35 -4.88 -3.86 -7.88
CA HIS A 35 -4.07 -4.94 -8.42
C HIS A 35 -2.62 -4.53 -8.74
N HIS A 36 -2.35 -3.23 -8.90
CA HIS A 36 -1.03 -2.74 -9.33
C HIS A 36 -0.21 -2.05 -8.23
N SER A 37 -0.82 -1.65 -7.10
CA SER A 37 -0.13 -0.86 -6.06
C SER A 37 0.73 -1.67 -5.09
N LYS A 38 0.92 -2.99 -5.30
CA LYS A 38 1.68 -3.90 -4.43
C LYS A 38 1.44 -3.62 -2.94
N PHE A 39 0.17 -3.48 -2.56
CA PHE A 39 -0.18 -3.40 -1.15
C PHE A 39 0.42 -4.63 -0.45
N ALA A 40 0.93 -4.46 0.77
CA ALA A 40 1.19 -5.60 1.63
C ALA A 40 -0.18 -6.21 1.92
N ILE A 41 -0.63 -7.11 1.04
CA ILE A 41 -1.89 -7.82 1.17
C ILE A 41 -1.68 -8.76 2.35
N ASN A 42 -1.89 -8.21 3.54
CA ASN A 42 -2.03 -9.00 4.74
C ASN A 42 -3.31 -9.82 4.53
N SER A 43 -3.31 -11.09 4.93
CA SER A 43 -4.44 -12.03 4.82
C SER A 43 -5.70 -11.62 5.62
N ILE A 44 -5.70 -10.40 6.18
CA ILE A 44 -6.74 -9.82 7.03
C ILE A 44 -7.87 -9.20 6.20
N LEU A 45 -7.59 -8.69 4.99
CA LEU A 45 -8.57 -7.98 4.17
C LEU A 45 -8.84 -8.70 2.85
N ASP A 46 -10.10 -8.67 2.44
CA ASP A 46 -10.53 -9.19 1.14
C ASP A 46 -10.47 -8.11 0.05
N GLU A 47 -10.55 -8.52 -1.22
CA GLU A 47 -10.51 -7.59 -2.36
C GLU A 47 -11.63 -6.53 -2.30
N ARG A 48 -12.77 -6.84 -1.67
CA ARG A 48 -13.93 -5.95 -1.55
C ARG A 48 -13.66 -4.83 -0.57
N ASP A 49 -12.90 -5.07 0.49
CA ASP A 49 -12.48 -4.03 1.44
C ASP A 49 -11.59 -3.00 0.75
N TYR A 50 -10.57 -3.46 0.00
CA TYR A 50 -9.72 -2.57 -0.79
C TYR A 50 -10.52 -1.79 -1.83
N PHE A 51 -11.51 -2.44 -2.47
CA PHE A 51 -12.39 -1.80 -3.43
C PHE A 51 -13.24 -0.72 -2.79
N GLN A 52 -13.80 -0.97 -1.61
CA GLN A 52 -14.60 0.00 -0.87
C GLN A 52 -13.79 1.26 -0.53
N TYR A 53 -12.60 1.11 0.07
CA TYR A 53 -11.72 2.25 0.36
C TYR A 53 -11.27 2.97 -0.92
N GLY A 54 -11.03 2.21 -1.99
CA GLY A 54 -10.69 2.79 -3.28
C GLY A 54 -11.83 3.61 -3.89
N ILE A 55 -13.08 3.17 -3.75
CA ILE A 55 -14.27 3.92 -4.19
C ILE A 55 -14.44 5.19 -3.36
N GLU A 56 -14.20 5.15 -2.06
CA GLU A 56 -14.20 6.36 -1.21
C GLU A 56 -13.13 7.36 -1.66
N GLY A 57 -11.92 6.87 -1.97
CA GLY A 57 -10.83 7.71 -2.47
C GLY A 57 -11.13 8.30 -3.85
N LEU A 58 -11.77 7.52 -4.73
CA LEU A 58 -12.27 8.01 -6.02
C LEU A 58 -13.34 9.09 -5.79
N ASN A 59 -14.26 8.88 -4.86
CA ASN A 59 -15.33 9.80 -4.53
C ASN A 59 -14.79 11.16 -4.05
N GLU A 60 -13.83 11.14 -3.12
CA GLU A 60 -13.12 12.34 -2.65
C GLU A 60 -12.32 13.01 -3.77
N ALA A 61 -11.71 12.22 -4.66
CA ALA A 61 -11.01 12.75 -5.82
C ALA A 61 -11.97 13.50 -6.76
N ILE A 62 -13.16 12.95 -7.01
CA ILE A 62 -14.18 13.59 -7.84
C ILE A 62 -14.63 14.92 -7.24
N ASP A 63 -14.84 14.97 -5.92
CA ASP A 63 -15.30 16.18 -5.24
C ASP A 63 -14.28 17.32 -5.26
N ARG A 64 -12.99 16.98 -5.32
CA ARG A 64 -11.89 17.95 -5.22
C ARG A 64 -11.18 18.21 -6.54
N PHE A 65 -11.49 17.47 -7.59
CA PHE A 65 -10.81 17.61 -8.87
C PHE A 65 -11.27 18.87 -9.58
N ASP A 66 -10.30 19.65 -10.06
CA ASP A 66 -10.55 20.80 -10.90
C ASP A 66 -9.89 20.58 -12.28
N PRO A 67 -10.69 20.41 -13.35
CA PRO A 67 -10.21 20.20 -14.71
C PRO A 67 -9.31 21.32 -15.24
N ASP A 68 -9.41 22.53 -14.69
CA ASP A 68 -8.68 23.70 -15.21
C ASP A 68 -7.18 23.66 -14.88
N TYR A 69 -6.75 22.80 -13.96
CA TYR A 69 -5.33 22.59 -13.63
C TYR A 69 -4.56 21.81 -14.71
N GLY A 70 -5.24 21.31 -15.76
CA GLY A 70 -4.60 20.74 -16.95
C GLY A 70 -4.06 19.31 -16.80
N THR A 71 -4.15 18.70 -15.63
CA THR A 71 -3.83 17.28 -15.43
C THR A 71 -5.05 16.40 -15.71
N LYS A 72 -4.82 15.23 -16.32
CA LYS A 72 -5.87 14.22 -16.49
C LYS A 72 -6.42 13.77 -15.13
N PHE A 73 -7.73 13.56 -15.06
CA PHE A 73 -8.39 13.11 -13.83
C PHE A 73 -7.79 11.79 -13.32
N GLU A 74 -7.47 10.86 -14.22
CA GLU A 74 -6.91 9.56 -13.89
C GLU A 74 -5.59 9.68 -13.10
N THR A 75 -4.70 10.58 -13.53
CA THR A 75 -3.41 10.82 -12.88
C THR A 75 -3.61 11.32 -11.44
N TYR A 76 -4.56 12.23 -11.23
CA TYR A 76 -4.90 12.74 -9.91
C TYR A 76 -5.60 11.69 -9.04
N ALA A 77 -6.57 10.97 -9.62
CA ALA A 77 -7.39 9.99 -8.94
C ALA A 77 -6.58 8.79 -8.45
N ILE A 78 -5.60 8.29 -9.24
CA ILE A 78 -4.72 7.18 -8.84
C ILE A 78 -4.06 7.47 -7.48
N GLN A 79 -3.50 8.67 -7.32
CA GLN A 79 -2.81 9.06 -6.08
C GLN A 79 -3.78 9.17 -4.90
N ARG A 80 -5.00 9.68 -5.14
CA ARG A 80 -6.04 9.82 -4.10
C ARG A 80 -6.62 8.48 -3.67
N ILE A 81 -6.97 7.62 -4.62
CA ILE A 81 -7.45 6.26 -4.39
C ILE A 81 -6.43 5.48 -3.56
N ARG A 82 -5.17 5.49 -3.98
CA ARG A 82 -4.09 4.80 -3.26
C ARG A 82 -3.87 5.37 -1.86
N GLY A 83 -3.83 6.70 -1.73
CA GLY A 83 -3.67 7.37 -0.44
C GLY A 83 -4.77 6.98 0.54
N LYS A 84 -6.03 7.01 0.09
CA LYS A 84 -7.19 6.60 0.89
C LYS A 84 -7.07 5.16 1.38
N ILE A 85 -6.73 4.23 0.49
CA ILE A 85 -6.51 2.82 0.86
C ILE A 85 -5.41 2.71 1.93
N ILE A 86 -4.26 3.38 1.75
CA ILE A 86 -3.15 3.33 2.72
C ILE A 86 -3.56 3.92 4.07
N ASP A 87 -4.29 5.02 4.09
CA ASP A 87 -4.72 5.67 5.32
C ASP A 87 -5.70 4.80 6.10
N GLU A 88 -6.65 4.14 5.43
CA GLU A 88 -7.55 3.18 6.07
C GLU A 88 -6.80 1.93 6.56
N LEU A 89 -5.85 1.40 5.79
CA LEU A 89 -4.98 0.30 6.24
C LEU A 89 -4.19 0.66 7.49
N ARG A 90 -3.66 1.89 7.57
CA ARG A 90 -2.94 2.36 8.76
C ARG A 90 -3.86 2.51 9.96
N LYS A 91 -5.08 3.00 9.77
CA LYS A 91 -6.08 3.08 10.84
C LYS A 91 -6.45 1.70 11.34
N LEU A 92 -6.64 0.74 10.44
CA LEU A 92 -6.91 -0.65 10.81
C LEU A 92 -5.72 -1.25 11.56
N GLN A 93 -4.49 -1.12 11.07
CA GLN A 93 -3.30 -1.61 11.79
C GLN A 93 -3.13 -0.95 13.17
N SER A 94 -3.41 0.35 13.27
CA SER A 94 -3.39 1.10 14.53
C SER A 94 -4.51 0.63 15.46
N LYS A 95 -5.73 0.42 14.93
CA LYS A 95 -6.85 -0.18 15.66
C LYS A 95 -6.55 -1.61 16.06
N PHE A 96 -5.92 -2.46 15.27
CA PHE A 96 -5.52 -3.79 15.73
C PHE A 96 -4.43 -3.74 16.81
N LYS A 97 -3.53 -2.74 16.74
CA LYS A 97 -2.59 -2.44 17.84
C LYS A 97 -3.27 -1.90 19.10
N ASN A 98 -4.39 -1.19 18.96
CA ASN A 98 -5.09 -0.52 20.07
C ASN A 98 -6.32 -1.32 20.57
N ASP A 99 -6.93 -2.19 19.77
CA ASP A 99 -8.01 -3.14 20.08
C ASP A 99 -7.42 -4.46 20.61
N ALA A 100 -6.11 -4.68 20.42
CA ALA A 100 -5.30 -5.51 21.33
C ALA A 100 -5.24 -4.93 22.76
N ASN A 101 -5.63 -3.66 22.95
CA ASN A 101 -5.93 -3.06 24.25
C ASN A 101 -7.44 -2.83 24.51
N GLU A 102 -8.34 -2.86 23.50
CA GLU A 102 -9.80 -2.70 23.70
C GLU A 102 -10.64 -3.18 22.48
N SER A 103 -10.96 -4.48 22.43
CA SER A 103 -12.09 -5.15 21.73
C SER A 103 -12.80 -4.42 20.55
N SER A 104 -12.91 -5.00 19.35
CA SER A 104 -13.93 -6.03 19.03
C SER A 104 -13.76 -6.63 17.61
N ILE A 105 -13.18 -7.82 17.49
CA ILE A 105 -13.61 -8.79 16.47
C ILE A 105 -14.54 -9.75 17.19
N GLU A 106 -15.80 -9.75 16.77
CA GLU A 106 -16.81 -10.67 17.23
C GLU A 106 -16.34 -12.11 16.98
N SER A 107 -16.20 -12.80 18.09
CA SER A 107 -15.78 -14.17 18.14
C SER A 107 -17.01 -15.08 18.10
N PHE A 108 -16.99 -16.08 17.23
CA PHE A 108 -17.45 -17.42 17.67
C PHE A 108 -16.29 -18.21 18.30
N TYR A 109 -15.33 -17.51 18.89
CA TYR A 109 -14.25 -18.03 19.73
C TYR A 109 -14.36 -17.40 21.12
N THR A 110 -15.01 -18.08 22.07
CA THR A 110 -15.07 -17.60 23.46
C THR A 110 -13.64 -17.33 23.99
N ASN A 111 -13.33 -16.06 24.22
CA ASN A 111 -12.05 -15.65 24.80
C ASN A 111 -11.89 -16.29 26.19
N VAL A 112 -10.80 -17.02 26.39
CA VAL A 112 -10.45 -17.64 27.67
C VAL A 112 -9.53 -16.67 28.42
N SER A 113 -9.87 -16.37 29.67
CA SER A 113 -9.06 -15.46 30.51
C SER A 113 -7.64 -15.97 30.66
N LEU A 114 -6.65 -15.09 30.45
CA LEU A 114 -5.22 -15.43 30.63
C LEU A 114 -4.86 -15.69 32.09
N SER A 115 -5.66 -15.18 33.03
CA SER A 115 -5.57 -15.46 34.47
C SER A 115 -6.28 -16.75 34.88
N ARG A 116 -6.89 -17.47 33.93
CA ARG A 116 -7.41 -18.81 34.19
C ARG A 116 -6.23 -19.76 34.35
N SER A 117 -6.15 -20.40 35.50
CA SER A 117 -5.33 -21.60 35.64
C SER A 117 -6.10 -22.80 35.09
N PRO A 118 -5.51 -23.64 34.24
CA PRO A 118 -6.11 -24.91 33.83
C PRO A 118 -6.20 -25.93 34.98
N GLU A 119 -5.45 -25.72 36.07
CA GLU A 119 -5.42 -26.55 37.29
C GLU A 119 -5.90 -25.75 38.50
N ASP A 120 -6.64 -26.38 39.42
CA ASP A 120 -7.23 -25.68 40.56
C ASP A 120 -6.19 -25.22 41.60
N GLU A 121 -6.35 -23.95 41.97
CA GLU A 121 -5.77 -23.13 43.05
C GLU A 121 -4.28 -22.71 43.05
N ASP A 122 -3.33 -23.41 42.42
CA ASP A 122 -1.90 -22.96 42.42
C ASP A 122 -1.16 -23.12 41.07
N GLY A 123 -1.87 -23.32 39.96
CA GLY A 123 -1.27 -23.56 38.65
C GLY A 123 -0.82 -22.30 37.89
N TYR A 124 0.08 -22.48 36.92
CA TYR A 124 0.49 -21.40 36.01
C TYR A 124 -0.72 -20.84 35.28
N THR A 125 -0.80 -19.52 35.24
CA THR A 125 -1.86 -18.86 34.49
C THR A 125 -1.65 -19.10 33.00
N LEU A 126 -2.72 -19.18 32.22
CA LEU A 126 -2.60 -19.37 30.77
C LEU A 126 -1.69 -18.31 30.11
N GLY A 127 -1.62 -17.09 30.65
CA GLY A 127 -0.71 -16.03 30.22
C GLY A 127 0.78 -16.29 30.47
N GLU A 128 1.13 -17.16 31.41
CA GLU A 128 2.52 -17.56 31.69
C GLU A 128 3.00 -18.69 30.77
N VAL A 129 2.07 -19.45 30.19
CA VAL A 129 2.35 -20.62 29.34
C VAL A 129 2.36 -20.25 27.85
N ILE A 130 1.67 -19.18 27.45
CA ILE A 130 1.58 -18.76 26.05
C ILE A 130 2.92 -18.17 25.58
N ALA A 131 3.42 -18.72 24.47
CA ALA A 131 4.62 -18.22 23.82
C ALA A 131 4.40 -16.78 23.32
N ASN A 132 5.41 -15.93 23.53
CA ASN A 132 5.39 -14.57 23.01
C ASN A 132 5.48 -14.60 21.47
N ASP A 133 4.46 -14.04 20.80
CA ASP A 133 4.35 -13.94 19.34
C ASP A 133 5.15 -12.75 18.76
N SER A 134 5.88 -12.02 19.63
CA SER A 134 6.90 -11.07 19.18
C SER A 134 7.88 -11.80 18.26
N GLU A 135 8.21 -11.21 17.11
CA GLU A 135 9.27 -11.74 16.26
C GLU A 135 10.49 -11.99 17.15
N PRO A 136 10.99 -13.24 17.23
CA PRO A 136 12.10 -13.54 18.11
C PRO A 136 13.24 -12.59 17.78
N ALA A 137 14.03 -12.22 18.80
CA ALA A 137 15.08 -11.23 18.63
C ALA A 137 16.00 -11.55 17.44
N SER A 138 16.19 -12.84 17.14
CA SER A 138 16.89 -13.33 15.95
C SER A 138 16.30 -12.81 14.63
N VAL A 139 14.99 -12.91 14.42
CA VAL A 139 14.31 -12.45 13.19
C VAL A 139 14.35 -10.92 13.05
N THR A 140 14.24 -10.20 14.18
CA THR A 140 14.36 -8.73 14.18
C THR A 140 15.79 -8.29 13.84
N VAL A 141 16.79 -9.00 14.35
CA VAL A 141 18.20 -8.77 14.04
C VAL A 141 18.49 -9.06 12.57
N GLU A 142 18.05 -10.21 12.04
CA GLU A 142 18.20 -10.57 10.61
C GLU A 142 17.61 -9.51 9.66
N LYS A 143 16.42 -8.98 9.97
CA LYS A 143 15.79 -7.91 9.18
C LYS A 143 16.57 -6.60 9.25
N THR A 144 17.15 -6.29 10.41
CA THR A 144 17.95 -5.08 10.61
C THR A 144 19.25 -5.17 9.82
N GLU A 145 19.94 -6.31 9.89
CA GLU A 145 21.14 -6.59 9.10
C GLU A 145 20.85 -6.53 7.60
N MET A 146 19.80 -7.22 7.14
CA MET A 146 19.37 -7.21 5.74
C MET A 146 19.09 -5.78 5.23
N LYS A 147 18.47 -4.94 6.07
CA LYS A 147 18.23 -3.53 5.75
C LYS A 147 19.53 -2.75 5.63
N GLU A 148 20.48 -2.94 6.54
CA GLU A 148 21.79 -2.28 6.48
C GLU A 148 22.56 -2.67 5.21
N TYR A 149 22.55 -3.94 4.84
CA TYR A 149 23.16 -4.42 3.59
C TYR A 149 22.46 -3.91 2.34
N LEU A 150 21.13 -3.88 2.32
CA LEU A 150 20.40 -3.27 1.21
C LEU A 150 20.77 -1.79 1.06
N MET A 151 20.91 -1.08 2.18
CA MET A 151 21.31 0.33 2.17
C MET A 151 22.75 0.53 1.65
N SER A 152 23.70 -0.33 2.02
CA SER A 152 25.06 -0.25 1.48
C SER A 152 25.09 -0.57 -0.01
N ALA A 153 24.39 -1.62 -0.45
CA ALA A 153 24.30 -2.01 -1.85
C ALA A 153 23.65 -0.92 -2.72
N ILE A 154 22.61 -0.25 -2.23
CA ILE A 154 21.99 0.90 -2.93
C ILE A 154 22.95 2.10 -2.98
N LYS A 155 23.77 2.32 -1.94
CA LYS A 155 24.76 3.39 -1.92
C LYS A 155 25.89 3.20 -2.94
N GLU A 156 26.19 1.96 -3.33
CA GLU A 156 27.16 1.65 -4.37
C GLU A 156 26.62 1.80 -5.79
N LEU A 157 25.29 1.85 -5.96
CA LEU A 157 24.69 2.09 -7.27
C LEU A 157 25.10 3.47 -7.78
N ASN A 158 25.33 3.55 -9.10
CA ASN A 158 25.55 4.84 -9.76
C ASN A 158 24.32 5.76 -9.59
N GLU A 159 24.54 7.07 -9.76
CA GLU A 159 23.49 8.08 -9.54
C GLU A 159 22.26 7.86 -10.41
N ARG A 160 22.42 7.42 -11.66
CA ARG A 160 21.29 7.19 -12.58
C ARG A 160 20.43 6.01 -12.16
N ASP A 161 21.05 4.93 -11.70
CA ASP A 161 20.36 3.72 -11.23
C ASP A 161 19.60 4.01 -9.92
N ARG A 162 20.24 4.73 -8.99
CA ARG A 162 19.61 5.17 -7.74
C ARG A 162 18.46 6.13 -7.99
N LEU A 163 18.64 7.07 -8.92
CA LEU A 163 17.57 7.97 -9.34
C LEU A 163 16.40 7.19 -9.94
N LEU A 164 16.66 6.22 -10.82
CA LEU A 164 15.60 5.37 -11.38
C LEU A 164 14.82 4.62 -10.29
N LEU A 165 15.53 4.03 -9.30
CA LEU A 165 14.88 3.39 -8.16
C LEU A 165 14.09 4.39 -7.31
N SER A 166 14.62 5.59 -7.09
CA SER A 166 13.93 6.65 -6.34
C SER A 166 12.63 7.04 -7.04
N LEU A 167 12.70 7.29 -8.35
CA LEU A 167 11.54 7.65 -9.17
C LEU A 167 10.49 6.52 -9.17
N TYR A 168 10.91 5.26 -9.19
CA TYR A 168 10.00 4.13 -9.25
C TYR A 168 9.40 3.75 -7.89
N TYR A 169 10.20 3.66 -6.83
CA TYR A 169 9.77 3.16 -5.51
C TYR A 169 9.34 4.25 -4.53
N PHE A 170 9.90 5.46 -4.62
CA PHE A 170 9.56 6.57 -3.73
C PHE A 170 8.58 7.54 -4.39
N GLU A 171 8.87 7.98 -5.61
CA GLU A 171 8.01 8.93 -6.34
C GLU A 171 6.87 8.24 -7.09
N ASN A 172 6.92 6.91 -7.25
CA ASN A 172 5.89 6.08 -7.88
C ASN A 172 5.60 6.39 -9.36
N LEU A 173 6.60 6.87 -10.11
CA LEU A 173 6.49 7.08 -11.56
C LEU A 173 6.46 5.73 -12.30
N ASN A 174 5.62 5.64 -13.32
CA ASN A 174 5.60 4.49 -14.23
C ASN A 174 6.74 4.56 -15.26
N TYR A 175 7.03 3.46 -15.96
CA TYR A 175 8.16 3.41 -16.89
C TYR A 175 8.07 4.41 -18.06
N LYS A 176 6.88 4.88 -18.44
CA LYS A 176 6.73 5.94 -19.45
C LYS A 176 7.15 7.29 -18.89
N GLU A 177 6.71 7.62 -17.68
CA GLU A 177 7.04 8.87 -16.99
C GLU A 177 8.54 8.94 -16.65
N ILE A 178 9.13 7.83 -16.17
CA ILE A 178 10.58 7.73 -15.93
C ILE A 178 11.36 7.88 -17.24
N ALA A 179 10.90 7.24 -18.32
CA ALA A 179 11.53 7.33 -19.63
C ALA A 179 11.57 8.78 -20.14
N GLU A 180 10.45 9.50 -20.01
CA GLU A 180 10.34 10.91 -20.36
C GLU A 180 11.27 11.79 -19.52
N LEU A 181 11.26 11.63 -18.20
CA LEU A 181 12.07 12.42 -17.28
C LEU A 181 13.59 12.16 -17.44
N MET A 182 13.97 10.90 -17.60
CA MET A 182 15.37 10.50 -17.78
C MET A 182 15.85 10.63 -19.24
N LYS A 183 14.98 11.03 -20.18
CA LYS A 183 15.22 11.13 -21.62
C LYS A 183 15.79 9.85 -22.24
N ILE A 184 15.19 8.70 -21.89
CA ILE A 184 15.54 7.37 -22.41
C ILE A 184 14.27 6.63 -22.85
N THR A 185 14.41 5.46 -23.49
CA THR A 185 13.24 4.67 -23.90
C THR A 185 12.66 3.86 -22.73
N VAL A 186 11.36 3.56 -22.79
CA VAL A 186 10.66 2.70 -21.81
C VAL A 186 11.32 1.33 -21.69
N SER A 187 11.73 0.74 -22.82
CA SER A 187 12.48 -0.53 -22.85
C SER A 187 13.79 -0.42 -22.07
N ARG A 188 14.50 0.71 -22.19
CA ARG A 188 15.74 0.96 -21.45
C ARG A 188 15.50 1.10 -19.94
N VAL A 189 14.42 1.77 -19.52
CA VAL A 189 14.01 1.83 -18.10
C VAL A 189 13.80 0.43 -17.53
N SER A 190 13.02 -0.40 -18.24
CA SER A 190 12.73 -1.78 -17.83
C SER A 190 14.01 -2.62 -17.70
N GLN A 191 14.92 -2.52 -18.68
CA GLN A 191 16.21 -3.22 -18.64
C GLN A 191 17.08 -2.78 -17.47
N ILE A 192 17.16 -1.47 -17.20
CA ILE A 192 17.95 -0.92 -16.10
C ILE A 192 17.38 -1.39 -14.76
N HIS A 193 16.06 -1.27 -14.56
CA HIS A 193 15.38 -1.74 -13.35
C HIS A 193 15.62 -3.22 -13.11
N THR A 194 15.41 -4.05 -14.13
CA THR A 194 15.63 -5.50 -14.06
C THR A 194 17.07 -5.85 -13.67
N ARG A 195 18.05 -5.19 -14.28
CA ARG A 195 19.47 -5.37 -13.95
C ARG A 195 19.74 -5.01 -12.49
N ILE A 196 19.31 -3.83 -12.04
CA ILE A 196 19.53 -3.35 -10.67
C ILE A 196 18.94 -4.34 -9.65
N VAL A 197 17.70 -4.78 -9.86
CA VAL A 197 17.04 -5.75 -8.95
C VAL A 197 17.80 -7.07 -8.92
N LYS A 198 18.29 -7.56 -10.06
CA LYS A 198 19.11 -8.77 -10.13
C LYS A 198 20.42 -8.62 -9.34
N ASP A 199 21.09 -7.48 -9.49
CA ASP A 199 22.37 -7.19 -8.82
C ASP A 199 22.18 -6.99 -7.30
N LEU A 200 21.10 -6.34 -6.88
CA LEU A 200 20.77 -6.22 -5.46
C LEU A 200 20.43 -7.59 -4.87
N LYS A 201 19.68 -8.42 -5.59
CA LYS A 201 19.32 -9.77 -5.14
C LYS A 201 20.55 -10.68 -5.02
N SER A 202 21.50 -10.62 -5.95
CA SER A 202 22.74 -11.42 -5.84
C SER A 202 23.58 -10.98 -4.65
N LYS A 203 23.69 -9.67 -4.39
CA LYS A 203 24.40 -9.15 -3.20
C LYS A 203 23.75 -9.57 -1.89
N LEU A 204 22.42 -9.64 -1.84
CA LEU A 204 21.69 -10.09 -0.65
C LEU A 204 21.75 -11.61 -0.44
N LEU A 205 21.84 -12.40 -1.51
CA LEU A 205 21.94 -13.86 -1.40
C LEU A 205 23.31 -14.33 -0.88
N VAL A 206 24.38 -13.59 -1.16
CA VAL A 206 25.75 -13.89 -0.67
C VAL A 206 25.88 -13.78 0.86
N LEU A 207 24.89 -13.22 1.55
CA LEU A 207 24.86 -13.07 3.01
C LEU A 207 24.11 -14.17 3.75
N ASN A 208 23.35 -15.00 3.03
CA ASN A 208 22.59 -16.11 3.61
C ASN A 208 23.32 -17.47 3.49
N ASP A 209 24.54 -17.48 2.96
CA ASP A 209 25.46 -18.64 2.90
C ASP A 209 26.61 -18.45 3.91
#